data_AF-E2C727-F1
#
_entry.id   AF-E2C727-F1
#
_cell.length_a   1.000
_cell.length_b   1.000
_cell.length_c   1.000
_cell.angle_alpha   90.00
_cell.angle_beta   90.00
_cell.angle_gamma   90.00
#
_symmetry.space_group_name_H-M   'P 1'
#
loop_
_entity.id
_entity.type
_entity.pdbx_description
1 polymer ?
#
loop_
_entity_poly.entity_id
_entity_poly.type
_entity_poly.pdbx_seq_one_letter_code
_entity_poly.pdbx_strand_id
1 'polypeptide(L)' 'NGTLTYDGLKEMTYMDQVLNESQRIIPVAAFMSKVCTESVVLTGSDGSVYHIEAGMDILIPANGLHNDPRHW' A
#
# COMPACT_ATOMS: atom_id res chain seq x y z
N ASN A 1 25.46 -22.62 -20.58
CA ASN A 1 24.46 -21.62 -20.99
C ASN A 1 23.75 -21.07 -19.76
N GLY A 2 24.26 -19.98 -19.19
CA GLY A 2 23.70 -19.29 -18.03
C GLY A 2 23.00 -18.00 -18.45
N THR A 3 22.14 -18.08 -19.46
CA THR A 3 21.48 -16.89 -20.02
C THR A 3 20.36 -16.46 -19.08
N LEU A 4 20.47 -15.25 -18.55
CA LEU A 4 19.41 -14.64 -17.76
C LEU A 4 18.23 -14.31 -18.68
N THR A 5 17.05 -14.85 -18.37
CA THR A 5 15.81 -14.57 -19.10
C THR A 5 14.80 -13.91 -18.17
N TYR A 6 13.86 -13.17 -18.73
CA TYR A 6 12.77 -12.54 -17.98
C TYR A 6 11.93 -13.58 -17.22
N ASP A 7 11.56 -14.67 -17.91
CA ASP A 7 10.77 -15.75 -17.30
C ASP A 7 11.55 -16.44 -16.18
N GLY A 8 12.86 -16.69 -16.38
CA GLY A 8 13.72 -17.25 -15.36
C GLY A 8 13.86 -16.36 -14.13
N LEU A 9 13.92 -15.03 -14.29
CA LEU A 9 13.91 -14.08 -13.17
C LEU A 9 12.58 -14.09 -12.41
N LYS A 10 11.45 -14.20 -13.13
CA LYS A 10 10.12 -14.19 -12.54
C LYS A 10 9.83 -15.43 -11.69
N GLU A 11 10.47 -16.56 -12.01
CA GLU A 11 10.35 -17.80 -11.24
C GLU A 11 11.22 -17.83 -9.97
N MET A 12 12.09 -16.83 -9.76
CA MET A 12 12.95 -16.75 -8.58
C MET A 12 12.18 -16.30 -7.34
N THR A 13 11.62 -17.25 -6.59
CA THR A 13 10.83 -16.97 -5.39
C THR A 13 11.54 -16.09 -4.37
N TYR A 14 12.83 -16.33 -4.10
CA TYR A 14 13.57 -15.51 -3.13
C TYR A 14 13.76 -14.07 -3.61
N MET A 15 14.00 -13.88 -4.92
CA MET A 15 14.13 -12.54 -5.48
C MET A 15 12.81 -11.77 -5.38
N ASP A 16 11.69 -12.42 -5.68
CA ASP A 16 10.36 -11.83 -5.51
C ASP A 16 10.10 -11.39 -4.07
N GLN A 17 10.44 -12.25 -3.09
CA GLN A 17 10.35 -11.90 -1.66
C GLN A 17 11.22 -10.68 -1.31
N VAL A 18 12.47 -10.63 -1.78
CA VAL A 18 13.37 -9.51 -1.53
C VAL A 18 12.81 -8.20 -2.13
N LEU A 19 12.28 -8.25 -3.35
CA LEU A 19 11.69 -7.09 -4.01
C LEU A 19 10.43 -6.59 -3.28
N ASN A 20 9.57 -7.50 -2.82
CA ASN A 20 8.38 -7.16 -2.05
C ASN A 20 8.75 -6.55 -0.70
N GLU A 21 9.68 -7.16 0.04
CA GLU A 21 10.07 -6.68 1.37
C GLU A 21 10.85 -5.36 1.31
N SER A 22 11.67 -5.16 0.27
CA SER A 22 12.34 -3.88 0.02
C SER A 22 11.31 -2.75 -0.17
N GLN A 23 10.23 -3.00 -0.92
CA GLN A 23 9.15 -2.02 -1.13
C GLN A 23 8.24 -1.87 0.09
N ARG A 24 8.10 -2.90 0.93
CA ARG A 24 7.39 -2.78 2.21
C ARG A 24 8.11 -1.80 3.14
N ILE A 25 9.43 -1.96 3.29
CA ILE A 25 10.29 -1.13 4.16
C ILE A 25 10.49 0.27 3.59
N ILE A 26 10.76 0.37 2.27
CA ILE A 26 11.03 1.62 1.57
C ILE A 26 10.01 1.77 0.42
N PRO A 27 8.76 2.13 0.73
CA PRO A 27 7.74 2.29 -0.30
C PRO A 27 8.08 3.47 -1.21
N VAL A 28 7.91 3.28 -2.51
CA VAL A 28 8.12 4.32 -3.53
C VAL A 28 7.22 5.53 -3.28
N ALA A 29 5.98 5.28 -2.86
CA ALA A 29 5.02 6.31 -2.45
C ALA A 29 4.66 6.09 -0.97
N ALA A 30 5.08 7.00 -0.10
CA ALA A 30 4.76 6.93 1.33
C ALA A 30 3.27 7.17 1.61
N PHE A 31 2.60 7.90 0.73
CA PHE A 31 1.17 8.21 0.79
C PHE A 31 0.53 8.06 -0.58
N MET A 32 -0.72 7.64 -0.60
CA MET A 32 -1.61 7.76 -1.77
C MET A 32 -2.69 8.79 -1.46
N SER A 33 -3.24 9.45 -2.46
CA SER A 33 -4.35 10.39 -2.28
C SER A 33 -5.59 9.96 -3.06
N LYS A 34 -6.76 10.31 -2.53
CA LYS A 34 -8.05 10.23 -3.21
C LYS A 34 -8.84 11.50 -2.95
N VAL A 35 -9.52 12.00 -3.98
CA VAL A 35 -10.55 13.04 -3.82
C VAL A 35 -11.89 12.35 -3.60
N CYS A 36 -12.60 12.74 -2.55
CA CYS A 36 -13.97 12.28 -2.31
C CYS A 36 -14.90 12.86 -3.38
N THR A 37 -15.60 12.03 -4.14
CA THR A 37 -16.48 12.51 -5.23
C THR A 37 -17.90 12.82 -4.77
N GLU A 38 -18.34 12.18 -3.68
CA GLU A 38 -19.67 12.30 -3.12
C GLU A 38 -19.59 12.20 -1.60
N SER A 39 -20.33 13.05 -0.88
CA SER A 39 -20.26 13.09 0.57
C SER A 39 -20.65 11.75 1.19
N VAL A 40 -19.82 11.22 2.09
CA VAL A 40 -19.94 9.88 2.66
C VAL A 40 -19.61 9.87 4.15
N VAL A 41 -20.17 8.91 4.87
CA VAL A 41 -19.83 8.63 6.27
C VAL A 41 -19.02 7.35 6.33
N LEU A 42 -17.80 7.43 6.89
CA LEU A 42 -16.93 6.27 7.12
C LEU A 42 -16.89 5.95 8.62
N THR A 43 -17.03 4.68 8.96
CA THR A 43 -16.86 4.19 10.33
C THR A 43 -15.56 3.39 10.42
N GLY A 44 -14.64 3.84 11.27
CA GLY A 44 -13.39 3.15 11.59
C GLY A 44 -13.63 1.87 12.38
N SER A 45 -12.65 0.96 12.37
CA SER A 45 -12.69 -0.30 13.12
C SER A 45 -12.77 -0.10 14.64
N ASP A 46 -12.39 1.07 15.13
CA ASP A 46 -12.47 1.52 16.51
C ASP A 46 -13.83 2.15 16.87
N GLY A 47 -14.77 2.20 15.91
CA GLY A 47 -16.07 2.84 16.06
C GLY A 47 -16.08 4.34 15.82
N SER A 48 -14.94 4.95 15.48
CA SER A 48 -14.87 6.38 15.14
C SER A 48 -15.63 6.67 13.84
N VAL A 49 -16.45 7.73 13.83
CA VAL A 49 -17.28 8.11 12.67
C VAL A 49 -16.73 9.38 12.03
N TYR A 50 -16.49 9.33 10.73
CA TYR A 50 -15.95 10.44 9.94
C TYR A 50 -16.93 10.81 8.85
N HIS A 51 -17.35 12.08 8.84
CA HIS A 51 -18.14 12.67 7.77
C HIS A 51 -17.19 13.31 6.77
N ILE A 52 -17.19 12.83 5.54
CA ILE A 52 -16.30 13.29 4.47
C ILE A 52 -17.16 13.96 3.41
N GLU A 53 -16.83 15.20 3.08
CA GLU A 53 -17.53 15.97 2.06
C GLU A 53 -16.95 15.72 0.66
N ALA A 54 -17.79 15.83 -0.36
CA ALA A 54 -17.33 15.86 -1.74
C ALA A 54 -16.29 16.98 -1.96
N GLY A 55 -15.21 16.67 -2.67
CA GLY A 55 -14.06 17.55 -2.89
C GLY A 55 -12.94 17.42 -1.85
N MET A 56 -13.16 16.71 -0.74
CA MET A 56 -12.13 16.51 0.28
C MET A 56 -11.02 15.54 -0.20
N ASP A 57 -9.76 15.93 -0.03
CA ASP A 57 -8.60 15.06 -0.23
C ASP A 57 -8.38 14.15 0.97
N ILE A 58 -8.25 12.85 0.70
CA ILE A 58 -7.97 11.80 1.68
C ILE A 58 -6.60 11.21 1.40
N LEU A 59 -5.71 11.28 2.38
CA LEU A 59 -4.38 10.68 2.34
C LEU A 59 -4.40 9.29 2.98
N ILE A 60 -3.91 8.30 2.25
CA ILE A 60 -3.77 6.90 2.69
C ILE A 60 -2.29 6.66 3.02
N PRO A 61 -1.93 6.38 4.28
CA PRO A 61 -0.54 6.26 4.71
C PRO A 61 0.03 4.87 4.40
N ALA A 62 0.49 4.64 3.17
CA ALA A 62 1.06 3.36 2.74
C ALA A 62 2.23 2.92 3.64
N ASN A 63 3.15 3.82 4.00
CA ASN A 63 4.27 3.50 4.89
C ASN A 63 3.80 3.02 6.29
N GLY A 64 2.81 3.71 6.86
CA GLY A 64 2.24 3.33 8.16
C GLY A 64 1.57 1.95 8.11
N LEU A 65 0.81 1.67 7.04
CA LEU A 65 0.15 0.38 6.84
C LEU A 65 1.17 -0.75 6.60
N HIS A 66 2.22 -0.48 5.84
CA HIS A 66 3.28 -1.46 5.56
C HIS A 66 4.09 -1.84 6.80
N ASN A 67 4.14 -0.99 7.84
CA ASN A 67 4.91 -1.22 9.06
C ASN A 67 4.04 -1.47 10.30
N ASP A 68 2.73 -1.71 10.12
CA ASP A 68 1.82 -2.00 11.23
C ASP A 68 2.07 -3.42 11.78
N PRO A 69 2.55 -3.58 13.03
CA PRO A 69 2.88 -4.88 13.60
C PRO A 69 1.65 -5.78 13.83
N ARG A 70 0.43 -5.27 13.62
CA ARG A 70 -0.78 -6.10 13.64
C ARG A 70 -0.94 -6.95 12.38
N HIS A 71 -0.24 -6.60 11.30
CA HIS A 71 -0.40 -7.22 9.98
C HIS A 71 0.89 -7.90 9.45
N TRP A 72 2.03 -7.70 10.11
CA TRP A 72 3.36 -8.22 9.75
C TRP A 72 4.08 -8.75 10.98
#